data_AF-A0AAD6UTM7-F1
#
_entry.id   AF-A0AAD6UTM7-F1
#
_cell.length_a   1.000
_cell.length_b   1.000
_cell.length_c   1.000
_cell.angle_alpha   90.00
_cell.angle_beta   90.00
_cell.angle_gamma   90.00
#
_symmetry.space_group_name_H-M   'P 1'
#
loop_
_entity.id
_entity.type
_entity.pdbx_description
1 polymer ?
#
loop_
_entity_poly.entity_id
_entity_poly.type
_entity_poly.pdbx_seq_one_letter_code
_entity_poly.pdbx_strand_id
1 'polypeptide(L)'
;IIIASRPEPHIRELFDRPSAKPLYRAFNIKQSFEDVEKYLRHEFFRIHREHRDTMGGIPTPWPSEHILKNLVQKSSGYFVYAATVIKFIDDRDFCPTDRVAAVVRSQNLPDDCDRPFEALDQLYKQILSTVPTRTRLIRILTAIANFKLSRDDIALLLELDSAHVGLSLRRLHSILEVPSHDSEHSDISVYHESF
;
A
#
# COMPACT_ATOMS: atom_id res chain seq x y z
N ILE A 1 -7.20 27.06 -2.41
CA ILE A 1 -6.71 26.08 -3.41
C ILE A 1 -5.52 25.38 -2.77
N ILE A 2 -5.52 24.04 -2.74
CA ILE A 2 -4.38 23.24 -2.28
C ILE A 2 -3.82 22.54 -3.52
N ILE A 3 -2.51 22.61 -3.70
CA ILE A 3 -1.79 21.96 -4.80
C ILE A 3 -0.77 21.04 -4.15
N ALA A 4 -0.80 19.76 -4.53
CA ALA A 4 0.22 18.79 -4.16
C ALA A 4 1.01 18.42 -5.41
N SER A 5 2.33 18.40 -5.30
CA SER A 5 3.22 17.96 -6.37
C SER A 5 4.42 17.24 -5.77
N ARG A 6 5.06 16.42 -6.58
CA ARG A 6 6.44 16.03 -6.32
C ARG A 6 7.33 17.26 -6.49
N PRO A 7 8.57 17.23 -5.97
CA PRO A 7 9.42 18.41 -5.98
C PRO A 7 10.34 18.40 -7.22
N GLU A 8 9.77 18.23 -8.42
CA GLU A 8 10.51 18.24 -9.68
C GLU A 8 11.21 19.59 -9.90
N PRO A 9 12.38 19.60 -10.56
CA PRO A 9 13.15 20.83 -10.79
C PRO A 9 12.32 21.96 -11.41
N HIS A 10 11.56 21.67 -12.46
CA HIS A 10 10.75 22.66 -13.17
C HIS A 10 9.61 23.24 -12.30
N ILE A 11 9.06 22.46 -11.37
CA ILE A 11 8.03 22.93 -10.43
C ILE A 11 8.68 23.82 -9.36
N ARG A 12 9.79 23.37 -8.77
CA ARG A 12 10.56 24.17 -7.79
C ARG A 12 10.96 25.52 -8.38
N GLU A 13 11.54 25.51 -9.57
CA GLU A 13 11.96 26.74 -10.26
C GLU A 13 10.82 27.72 -10.49
N LEU A 14 9.61 27.23 -10.81
CA LEU A 14 8.44 28.08 -11.02
C LEU A 14 7.98 28.74 -9.72
N PHE A 15 7.94 27.98 -8.62
CA PHE A 15 7.51 28.48 -7.32
C PHE A 15 8.59 29.32 -6.61
N ASP A 16 9.87 29.04 -6.83
CA ASP A 16 10.98 29.82 -6.24
C ASP A 16 11.14 31.22 -6.84
N ARG A 17 10.41 31.55 -7.92
CA ARG A 17 10.41 32.89 -8.51
C ARG A 17 9.97 33.94 -7.49
N PRO A 18 10.64 35.11 -7.43
CA PRO A 18 10.27 36.19 -6.50
C PRO A 18 8.81 36.64 -6.65
N SER A 19 8.27 36.61 -7.87
CA SER A 19 6.88 36.95 -8.17
C SER A 19 5.87 35.92 -7.66
N ALA A 20 6.28 34.66 -7.45
CA ALA A 20 5.41 33.58 -7.00
C ALA A 20 5.40 33.47 -5.47
N LYS A 21 6.52 33.70 -4.78
CA LYS A 21 6.65 33.56 -3.31
C LYS A 21 5.56 34.22 -2.44
N PRO A 22 5.03 35.42 -2.74
CA PRO A 22 3.96 36.00 -1.92
C PRO A 22 2.59 35.34 -2.15
N LEU A 23 2.43 34.53 -3.20
CA LEU A 23 1.15 33.96 -3.62
C LEU A 23 0.88 32.56 -3.04
N TYR A 24 1.88 31.91 -2.43
CA TYR A 24 1.73 30.56 -1.90
C TYR A 24 2.48 30.36 -0.58
N ARG A 25 2.11 29.30 0.13
CA ARG A 25 2.84 28.78 1.28
C ARG A 25 3.20 27.33 0.97
N ALA A 26 4.50 27.05 0.83
CA ALA A 26 4.97 25.69 0.66
C ALA A 26 5.00 24.95 2.00
N PHE A 27 4.53 23.71 1.97
CA PHE A 27 4.70 22.74 3.04
C PHE A 27 5.39 21.51 2.46
N ASN A 28 6.59 21.22 2.95
CA ASN A 28 7.26 19.97 2.62
C ASN A 28 6.75 18.89 3.56
N ILE A 29 5.99 17.94 3.01
CA ILE A 29 5.59 16.74 3.74
C ILE A 29 6.86 15.89 3.88
N LYS A 30 7.50 15.97 5.06
CA LYS A 30 8.69 15.17 5.39
C LYS A 30 8.26 13.80 5.92
N GLN A 31 9.19 12.85 5.84
CA GLN A 31 9.10 11.61 6.59
C GLN A 31 8.95 11.90 8.09
N SER A 32 8.07 11.17 8.77
CA SER A 32 7.82 11.35 10.21
C SER A 32 7.64 10.00 10.88
N PHE A 33 8.66 9.56 11.64
CA PHE A 33 8.58 8.33 12.42
C PHE A 33 7.50 8.41 13.50
N GLU A 34 7.34 9.58 14.13
CA GLU A 34 6.34 9.80 15.18
C GLU A 34 4.92 9.68 14.63
N ASP A 35 4.63 10.31 13.48
CA ASP A 35 3.29 10.25 12.91
C ASP A 35 2.99 8.87 12.33
N VAL A 36 4.00 8.17 11.77
CA VAL A 36 3.86 6.78 11.34
C VAL A 36 3.57 5.86 12.53
N GLU A 37 4.26 6.03 13.67
CA GLU A 37 3.97 5.25 14.88
C GLU A 37 2.55 5.48 15.38
N LYS A 38 2.11 6.74 15.47
CA LYS A 38 0.74 7.09 15.88
C LYS A 38 -0.28 6.46 14.94
N TYR A 39 -0.06 6.56 13.64
CA TYR A 39 -0.91 5.96 12.62
C TYR A 39 -0.99 4.43 12.77
N LEU A 40 0.15 3.74 12.80
CA LEU A 40 0.19 2.29 12.93
C LEU A 40 -0.49 1.83 14.23
N ARG A 41 -0.20 2.49 15.36
CA ARG A 41 -0.82 2.17 16.65
C ARG A 41 -2.34 2.32 16.61
N HIS A 42 -2.82 3.41 16.01
CA HIS A 42 -4.25 3.65 15.82
C HIS A 42 -4.90 2.57 14.95
N GLU A 43 -4.31 2.26 13.80
CA GLU A 43 -4.85 1.29 12.86
C GLU A 43 -4.81 -0.13 13.41
N PHE A 44 -3.75 -0.54 14.12
CA PHE A 44 -3.71 -1.85 14.76
C PHE A 44 -4.77 -1.99 15.86
N PHE A 45 -5.03 -0.92 16.62
CA PHE A 45 -6.14 -0.91 17.57
C PHE A 45 -7.50 -1.03 16.87
N ARG A 46 -7.69 -0.35 15.73
CA ARG A 46 -8.89 -0.46 14.91
C ARG A 46 -9.08 -1.90 14.39
N ILE A 47 -8.06 -2.48 13.79
CA ILE A 47 -8.06 -3.85 13.24
C ILE A 47 -8.42 -4.85 14.34
N HIS A 48 -7.77 -4.76 15.51
CA HIS A 48 -8.06 -5.64 16.66
C HIS A 48 -9.52 -5.56 17.08
N ARG A 49 -10.10 -4.35 17.14
CA ARG A 49 -11.50 -4.13 17.51
C ARG A 49 -12.49 -4.65 16.47
N GLU A 50 -12.14 -4.58 15.19
CA GLU A 50 -13.03 -4.91 14.05
C GLU A 50 -12.97 -6.39 13.69
N HIS A 51 -11.85 -7.07 13.90
CA HIS A 51 -11.66 -8.50 13.65
C HIS A 51 -12.00 -9.36 14.88
N ARG A 52 -13.14 -9.09 15.55
CA ARG A 52 -13.48 -9.73 16.84
C ARG A 52 -13.50 -11.26 16.77
N ASP A 53 -13.95 -11.82 15.66
CA ASP A 53 -14.11 -13.26 15.48
C ASP A 53 -12.76 -14.00 15.49
N THR A 54 -11.68 -13.36 15.03
CA THR A 54 -10.32 -13.93 15.00
C THR A 54 -9.40 -13.36 16.07
N MET A 55 -9.70 -12.17 16.61
CA MET A 55 -8.86 -11.43 17.56
C MET A 55 -9.38 -11.43 19.00
N GLY A 56 -10.57 -11.99 19.27
CA GLY A 56 -11.21 -11.93 20.59
C GLY A 56 -10.40 -12.56 21.74
N GLY A 57 -9.50 -13.50 21.45
CA GLY A 57 -8.58 -14.10 22.43
C GLY A 57 -7.20 -13.45 22.49
N ILE A 58 -6.91 -12.45 21.66
CA ILE A 58 -5.59 -11.82 21.56
C ILE A 58 -5.53 -10.62 22.51
N PRO A 59 -4.55 -10.54 23.44
CA PRO A 59 -4.44 -9.43 24.37
C PRO A 59 -4.01 -8.14 23.67
N THR A 60 -4.47 -7.00 24.19
CA THR A 60 -4.00 -5.66 23.79
C THR A 60 -2.89 -5.17 24.74
N PRO A 61 -1.90 -4.39 24.25
CA PRO A 61 -1.76 -3.91 22.88
C PRO A 61 -1.34 -5.02 21.92
N TRP A 62 -1.89 -4.97 20.70
CA TRP A 62 -1.53 -5.83 19.59
C TRP A 62 -1.21 -4.95 18.36
N PRO A 63 -0.16 -5.26 17.58
CA PRO A 63 0.87 -6.26 17.84
C PRO A 63 1.76 -5.83 19.03
N SER A 64 2.77 -6.64 19.38
CA SER A 64 3.71 -6.27 20.45
C SER A 64 4.46 -4.98 20.10
N GLU A 65 4.86 -4.22 21.13
CA GLU A 65 5.61 -2.96 20.95
C GLU A 65 6.89 -3.15 20.13
N HIS A 66 7.54 -4.31 20.26
CA HIS A 66 8.72 -4.65 19.45
C HIS A 66 8.39 -4.73 17.95
N ILE A 67 7.30 -5.41 17.59
CA ILE A 67 6.85 -5.51 16.20
C ILE A 67 6.45 -4.14 15.68
N LEU A 68 5.71 -3.35 16.46
CA LEU A 68 5.31 -2.00 16.09
C LEU A 68 6.53 -1.12 15.78
N LYS A 69 7.52 -1.09 16.67
CA LYS A 69 8.76 -0.31 16.47
C LYS A 69 9.55 -0.77 15.25
N ASN A 70 9.61 -2.08 15.00
CA ASN A 70 10.24 -2.61 13.79
C ASN A 70 9.52 -2.11 12.52
N LEU A 71 8.19 -2.14 12.49
CA LEU A 71 7.42 -1.63 11.34
C LEU A 71 7.61 -0.11 11.14
N VAL A 72 7.66 0.66 12.23
CA VAL A 72 7.98 2.10 12.18
C VAL A 72 9.36 2.32 11.58
N GLN A 73 10.37 1.57 12.03
CA GLN A 73 11.73 1.70 11.52
C GLN A 73 11.81 1.34 10.03
N LYS A 74 11.18 0.22 9.62
CA LYS A 74 11.16 -0.23 8.23
C LYS A 74 10.36 0.68 7.29
N SER A 75 9.49 1.54 7.82
CA SER A 75 8.82 2.56 7.02
C SER A 75 9.78 3.65 6.52
N SER A 76 10.95 3.82 7.16
CA SER A 76 11.82 4.99 6.98
C SER A 76 11.04 6.32 7.10
N GLY A 77 9.97 6.35 7.90
CA GLY A 77 9.06 7.48 8.07
C GLY A 77 8.12 7.76 6.89
N TYR A 78 8.04 6.87 5.89
CA TYR A 78 7.10 6.98 4.78
C TYR A 78 5.76 6.32 5.07
N PHE A 79 4.68 7.10 4.92
CA PHE A 79 3.32 6.61 5.10
C PHE A 79 2.87 5.56 4.09
N VAL A 80 3.41 5.58 2.86
CA VAL A 80 3.06 4.56 1.85
C VAL A 80 3.32 3.15 2.36
N TYR A 81 4.45 2.94 3.04
CA TYR A 81 4.77 1.66 3.63
C TYR A 81 3.78 1.30 4.74
N ALA A 82 3.55 2.21 5.69
CA ALA A 82 2.64 1.98 6.80
C ALA A 82 1.21 1.68 6.33
N ALA A 83 0.69 2.47 5.39
CA ALA A 83 -0.63 2.28 4.83
C ALA A 83 -0.76 0.96 4.06
N THR A 84 0.28 0.57 3.31
CA THR A 84 0.28 -0.72 2.59
C THR A 84 0.30 -1.91 3.56
N VAL A 85 1.09 -1.83 4.64
CA VAL A 85 1.11 -2.84 5.71
C VAL A 85 -0.26 -2.97 6.36
N ILE A 86 -0.88 -1.85 6.74
CA ILE A 86 -2.22 -1.84 7.35
C ILE A 86 -3.25 -2.46 6.40
N LYS A 87 -3.30 -2.03 5.13
CA LYS A 87 -4.22 -2.62 4.15
C LYS A 87 -4.01 -4.12 3.98
N PHE A 88 -2.76 -4.58 3.91
CA PHE A 88 -2.45 -6.00 3.77
C PHE A 88 -2.87 -6.85 4.99
N ILE A 89 -2.84 -6.25 6.19
CA ILE A 89 -3.22 -6.92 7.44
C ILE A 89 -4.73 -6.86 7.67
N ASP A 90 -5.38 -5.77 7.27
CA ASP A 90 -6.82 -5.51 7.38
C ASP A 90 -7.62 -6.18 6.26
N ASP A 91 -7.24 -7.42 5.91
CA ASP A 91 -7.88 -8.24 4.90
C ASP A 91 -8.82 -9.25 5.57
N ARG A 92 -10.13 -9.08 5.35
CA ARG A 92 -11.18 -9.90 5.98
C ARG A 92 -11.12 -11.39 5.66
N ASP A 93 -10.42 -11.78 4.59
CA ASP A 93 -10.26 -13.19 4.24
C ASP A 93 -9.16 -13.90 5.03
N PHE A 94 -8.37 -13.15 5.81
CA PHE A 94 -7.18 -13.66 6.48
C PHE A 94 -7.15 -13.29 7.96
N CYS A 95 -6.47 -14.10 8.76
CA CYS A 95 -6.21 -13.76 10.15
C CYS A 95 -5.17 -12.62 10.23
N PRO A 96 -5.45 -11.50 10.92
CA PRO A 96 -4.51 -10.39 11.03
C PRO A 96 -3.16 -10.80 11.65
N THR A 97 -3.18 -11.72 12.61
CA THR A 97 -1.96 -12.24 13.27
C THR A 97 -1.05 -12.97 12.29
N ASP A 98 -1.60 -13.73 11.36
CA ASP A 98 -0.82 -14.45 10.34
C ASP A 98 -0.21 -13.48 9.32
N ARG A 99 -0.94 -12.43 8.96
CA ARG A 99 -0.46 -11.36 8.07
C ARG A 99 0.67 -10.56 8.70
N VAL A 100 0.54 -10.17 9.98
CA VAL A 100 1.64 -9.54 10.74
C VAL A 100 2.88 -10.45 10.73
N ALA A 101 2.71 -11.73 11.03
CA ALA A 101 3.83 -12.68 11.04
C ALA A 101 4.45 -12.86 9.65
N ALA A 102 3.65 -12.82 8.58
CA ALA A 102 4.14 -12.87 7.20
C ALA A 102 4.99 -11.64 6.84
N VAL A 103 4.52 -10.43 7.22
CA VAL A 103 5.27 -9.18 7.03
C VAL A 103 6.60 -9.23 7.78
N VAL A 104 6.59 -9.61 9.06
CA VAL A 104 7.81 -9.71 9.87
C VAL A 104 8.78 -10.76 9.32
N ARG A 105 8.30 -11.94 8.90
CA ARG A 105 9.16 -12.98 8.32
C ARG A 105 9.85 -12.53 7.04
N SER A 106 9.15 -11.76 6.20
CA SER A 106 9.72 -11.25 4.94
C SER A 106 10.85 -10.24 5.12
N GLN A 107 11.00 -9.69 6.33
CA GLN A 107 11.98 -8.64 6.65
C GLN A 107 13.29 -9.17 7.28
N ASN A 108 13.39 -10.47 7.55
CA ASN A 108 14.54 -11.08 8.25
C ASN A 108 15.81 -11.27 7.39
N LEU A 109 16.02 -10.45 6.36
CA LEU A 109 17.24 -10.44 5.57
C LEU A 109 18.29 -9.50 6.19
N PRO A 110 19.59 -9.79 6.04
CA PRO A 110 20.65 -8.94 6.60
C PRO A 110 20.50 -7.50 6.10
N ASP A 111 20.58 -6.58 7.05
CA ASP A 111 20.39 -5.13 6.93
C ASP A 111 21.60 -4.54 6.18
N ASP A 112 21.75 -4.87 4.90
CA ASP A 112 22.84 -4.39 4.06
C ASP A 112 22.25 -3.73 2.82
N CYS A 113 21.68 -2.53 2.98
CA CYS A 113 21.54 -1.54 1.92
C CYS A 113 20.92 -0.21 2.43
N ASP A 114 21.56 0.91 2.07
CA ASP A 114 21.09 2.30 2.16
C ASP A 114 19.86 2.59 1.24
N ARG A 115 18.96 1.62 1.03
CA ARG A 115 17.85 1.73 0.08
C ARG A 115 16.55 2.06 0.82
N PRO A 116 16.06 3.32 0.76
CA PRO A 116 14.87 3.74 1.51
C PRO A 116 13.57 3.03 1.10
N PHE A 117 13.56 2.32 -0.04
CA PHE A 117 12.39 1.59 -0.56
C PHE A 117 12.53 0.07 -0.49
N GLU A 118 13.62 -0.47 0.05
CA GLU A 118 13.82 -1.93 0.05
C GLU A 118 12.76 -2.66 0.88
N ALA A 119 12.39 -2.11 2.03
CA ALA A 119 11.31 -2.67 2.84
C ALA A 119 9.96 -2.63 2.10
N LEU A 120 9.72 -1.60 1.29
CA LEU A 120 8.53 -1.49 0.46
C LEU A 120 8.56 -2.50 -0.69
N ASP A 121 9.70 -2.69 -1.35
CA ASP A 121 9.89 -3.70 -2.40
C ASP A 121 9.67 -5.12 -1.87
N GLN A 122 10.17 -5.40 -0.67
CA GLN A 122 9.94 -6.68 0.02
C GLN A 122 8.46 -6.89 0.32
N LEU A 123 7.78 -5.84 0.80
CA LEU A 123 6.34 -5.88 1.04
C LEU A 123 5.56 -6.12 -0.26
N TYR A 124 5.89 -5.43 -1.35
CA TYR A 124 5.27 -5.67 -2.66
C TYR A 124 5.52 -7.09 -3.16
N LYS A 125 6.75 -7.61 -3.08
CA LYS A 125 7.05 -9.00 -3.44
C LYS A 125 6.22 -9.98 -2.61
N GLN A 126 6.03 -9.71 -1.33
CA GLN A 126 5.23 -10.55 -0.44
C GLN A 126 3.73 -10.49 -0.78
N ILE A 127 3.20 -9.34 -1.17
CA ILE A 127 1.82 -9.21 -1.65
C ILE A 127 1.64 -9.95 -2.98
N LEU A 128 2.55 -9.74 -3.92
CA LEU A 128 2.52 -10.35 -5.25
C LEU A 128 2.65 -11.89 -5.18
N SER A 129 3.40 -12.43 -4.21
CA SER A 129 3.54 -13.87 -4.01
C SER A 129 2.24 -14.56 -3.57
N THR A 130 1.26 -13.79 -3.08
CA THR A 130 -0.07 -14.34 -2.74
C THR A 130 -0.84 -14.76 -3.99
N VAL A 131 -0.51 -14.25 -5.18
CA VAL A 131 -1.17 -14.63 -6.44
C VAL A 131 -0.49 -15.90 -7.00
N PRO A 132 -1.22 -17.01 -7.17
CA PRO A 132 -0.62 -18.32 -7.40
C PRO A 132 -0.08 -18.49 -8.83
N THR A 133 -0.55 -17.68 -9.78
CA THR A 133 -0.17 -17.79 -11.20
C THR A 133 0.62 -16.56 -11.63
N ARG A 134 1.95 -16.68 -11.67
CA ARG A 134 2.87 -15.58 -12.03
C ARG A 134 2.61 -15.02 -13.43
N THR A 135 2.33 -15.87 -14.42
CA THR A 135 2.03 -15.43 -15.78
C THR A 135 0.75 -14.61 -15.84
N ARG A 136 -0.29 -15.01 -15.09
CA ARG A 136 -1.54 -14.27 -14.96
C ARG A 136 -1.32 -12.91 -14.29
N LEU A 137 -0.58 -12.90 -13.19
CA LEU A 137 -0.23 -11.69 -12.45
C LEU A 137 0.44 -10.67 -13.37
N ILE A 138 1.46 -11.09 -14.13
CA ILE A 138 2.17 -10.20 -15.06
C ILE A 138 1.21 -9.67 -16.12
N ARG A 139 0.39 -10.53 -16.75
CA ARG A 139 -0.57 -10.09 -17.77
C ARG A 139 -1.57 -9.06 -17.24
N ILE A 140 -2.11 -9.27 -16.04
CA ILE A 140 -3.04 -8.33 -15.39
C ILE A 140 -2.33 -7.00 -15.09
N LEU A 141 -1.15 -7.03 -14.47
CA LEU A 141 -0.39 -5.81 -14.14
C LEU A 141 0.01 -5.05 -15.41
N THR A 142 0.45 -5.74 -16.46
CA THR A 142 0.76 -5.11 -17.75
C THR A 142 -0.48 -4.47 -18.36
N ALA A 143 -1.65 -5.10 -18.29
CA ALA A 143 -2.89 -4.53 -18.79
C ALA A 143 -3.25 -3.23 -18.04
N ILE A 144 -3.21 -3.25 -16.71
CA ILE A 144 -3.51 -2.07 -15.86
C ILE A 144 -2.50 -0.94 -16.08
N ALA A 145 -1.21 -1.26 -16.24
CA ALA A 145 -0.16 -0.26 -16.43
C ALA A 145 -0.25 0.49 -17.77
N ASN A 146 -0.80 -0.16 -18.81
CA ASN A 146 -0.83 0.39 -20.17
C ASN A 146 -2.21 0.91 -20.58
N PHE A 147 -3.27 0.43 -19.92
CA PHE A 147 -4.64 0.69 -20.32
C PHE A 147 -5.50 0.99 -19.10
N LYS A 148 -6.43 1.95 -19.27
CA LYS A 148 -7.52 2.15 -18.35
C LYS A 148 -8.61 1.13 -18.66
N LEU A 149 -8.68 0.09 -17.84
CA LEU A 149 -9.56 -1.05 -18.07
C LEU A 149 -10.37 -1.36 -16.82
N SER A 150 -11.62 -1.75 -17.05
CA SER A 150 -12.43 -2.37 -16.02
C SER A 150 -11.99 -3.81 -15.75
N ARG A 151 -12.51 -4.38 -14.65
CA ARG A 151 -12.32 -5.80 -14.34
C ARG A 151 -12.77 -6.71 -15.50
N ASP A 152 -13.89 -6.39 -16.12
CA ASP A 152 -14.46 -7.22 -17.19
C ASP A 152 -13.68 -7.04 -18.49
N ASP A 153 -13.20 -5.84 -18.78
CA ASP A 153 -12.31 -5.60 -19.93
C ASP A 153 -10.99 -6.36 -19.79
N ILE A 154 -10.44 -6.46 -18.58
CA ILE A 154 -9.23 -7.27 -18.32
C ILE A 154 -9.52 -8.76 -18.54
N ALA A 155 -10.66 -9.26 -18.07
CA ALA A 155 -11.07 -10.65 -18.30
C ALA A 155 -11.21 -10.95 -19.79
N LEU A 156 -11.85 -10.03 -20.53
CA LEU A 156 -12.03 -10.13 -21.97
C LEU A 156 -10.70 -10.06 -22.72
N LEU A 157 -9.89 -9.02 -22.47
CA LEU A 157 -8.62 -8.78 -23.16
C LEU A 157 -7.61 -9.91 -22.94
N LEU A 158 -7.59 -10.50 -21.74
CA LEU A 158 -6.66 -11.55 -21.40
C LEU A 158 -7.21 -12.96 -21.67
N GLU A 159 -8.45 -13.09 -22.14
CA GLU A 159 -9.18 -14.34 -22.29
C GLU A 159 -9.12 -15.18 -21.00
N LEU A 160 -9.34 -14.52 -19.87
CA LEU A 160 -9.33 -15.13 -18.55
C LEU A 160 -10.74 -15.19 -17.99
N ASP A 161 -10.99 -16.24 -17.21
CA ASP A 161 -12.22 -16.34 -16.44
C ASP A 161 -12.34 -15.17 -15.43
N SER A 162 -13.49 -14.51 -15.41
CA SER A 162 -13.74 -13.31 -14.58
C SER A 162 -13.63 -13.62 -13.08
N ALA A 163 -13.91 -14.86 -12.65
CA ALA A 163 -13.70 -15.26 -11.26
C ALA A 163 -12.20 -15.30 -10.91
N HIS A 164 -11.36 -15.84 -11.80
CA HIS A 164 -9.92 -15.85 -11.63
C HIS A 164 -9.27 -14.46 -11.67
N VAL A 165 -9.77 -13.55 -12.52
CA VAL A 165 -9.35 -12.15 -12.52
C VAL A 165 -9.75 -11.47 -11.21
N GLY A 166 -11.01 -11.63 -10.79
CA GLY A 166 -11.50 -11.09 -9.53
C GLY A 166 -10.70 -11.56 -8.32
N LEU A 167 -10.39 -12.86 -8.25
CA LEU A 167 -9.54 -13.41 -7.18
C LEU A 167 -8.13 -12.83 -7.19
N SER A 168 -7.56 -12.58 -8.37
CA SER A 168 -6.23 -11.99 -8.49
C SER A 168 -6.24 -10.53 -8.03
N LEU A 169 -7.21 -9.74 -8.49
CA LEU A 169 -7.39 -8.34 -8.10
C LEU A 169 -7.67 -8.19 -6.60
N ARG A 170 -8.51 -9.06 -6.03
CA ARG A 170 -8.80 -9.10 -4.59
C ARG A 170 -7.55 -9.34 -3.75
N ARG A 171 -6.64 -10.22 -4.19
CA ARG A 171 -5.35 -10.48 -3.52
C ARG A 171 -4.40 -9.28 -3.58
N LEU A 172 -4.60 -8.37 -4.52
CA LEU A 172 -3.80 -7.16 -4.71
C LEU A 172 -4.49 -5.90 -4.15
N HIS A 173 -5.57 -6.02 -3.37
CA HIS A 173 -6.32 -4.87 -2.85
C HIS A 173 -5.49 -3.90 -1.99
N SER A 174 -4.33 -4.34 -1.46
CA SER A 174 -3.44 -3.47 -0.69
C SER A 174 -2.60 -2.54 -1.57
N ILE A 175 -2.51 -2.83 -2.87
CA ILE A 175 -1.74 -2.05 -3.86
C ILE A 175 -2.62 -1.49 -4.98
N LEU A 176 -3.75 -2.12 -5.29
CA LEU A 176 -4.70 -1.72 -6.32
C LEU A 176 -5.99 -1.16 -5.73
N GLU A 177 -6.45 -0.04 -6.29
CA GLU A 177 -7.80 0.44 -6.13
C GLU A 177 -8.67 -0.23 -7.20
N VAL A 178 -9.58 -1.09 -6.74
CA VAL A 178 -10.53 -1.80 -7.61
C VAL A 178 -11.92 -1.22 -7.32
N PRO A 179 -12.50 -0.45 -8.25
CA PRO A 179 -13.81 0.14 -8.04
C PRO A 179 -14.89 -0.93 -7.85
N SER A 180 -15.88 -0.61 -7.02
CA SER A 180 -17.10 -1.41 -6.90
C SER A 180 -17.87 -1.42 -8.22
N HIS A 181 -18.67 -2.46 -8.45
CA HIS A 181 -19.42 -2.64 -9.70
C HIS A 181 -20.42 -1.49 -10.01
N ASP A 182 -20.79 -0.72 -8.99
CA ASP A 182 -21.75 0.39 -9.07
C ASP A 182 -21.08 1.78 -9.20
N SER A 183 -19.77 1.82 -9.45
CA SER A 183 -19.01 3.08 -9.53
C SER A 183 -19.09 3.70 -10.93
N GLU A 184 -19.23 5.03 -11.05
CA GLU A 184 -19.14 5.75 -12.34
C GLU A 184 -17.76 5.60 -13.01
N HIS A 185 -16.73 5.26 -12.24
CA HIS A 185 -15.40 4.90 -12.70
C HIS A 185 -15.17 3.41 -12.53
N SER A 186 -15.08 2.68 -13.63
CA SER A 186 -14.84 1.24 -13.64
C SER A 186 -13.34 0.87 -13.67
N ASP A 187 -12.46 1.85 -13.87
CA ASP A 187 -11.05 1.62 -14.15
C ASP A 187 -10.26 1.26 -12.90
N ILE A 188 -9.42 0.23 -13.02
CA ILE A 188 -8.50 -0.17 -11.94
C ILE A 188 -7.29 0.75 -11.93
N SER A 189 -6.91 1.23 -10.75
CA SER A 189 -5.72 2.08 -10.56
C SER A 189 -4.80 1.52 -9.47
N VAL A 190 -3.58 2.04 -9.42
CA VAL A 190 -2.59 1.69 -8.39
C VAL A 190 -2.60 2.78 -7.33
N TYR A 191 -2.68 2.41 -6.04
CA TYR A 191 -2.76 3.40 -4.95
C TYR A 191 -1.55 4.31 -4.86
N HIS A 192 -0.39 3.85 -5.31
CA HIS A 192 0.84 4.60 -5.19
C HIS A 192 1.70 4.43 -6.43
N GLU A 193 2.14 5.56 -6.99
CA GLU A 193 3.00 5.62 -8.17
C GLU A 193 4.43 5.05 -7.96
N SER A 194 4.76 4.56 -6.76
CA SER A 194 6.02 3.87 -6.50
C SER A 194 5.95 2.35 -6.70
N PHE A 195 4.78 1.83 -7.06
CA PHE A 195 4.58 0.42 -7.40
C PHE A 195 4.89 0.18 -8.88
#